data_AF-A0A9D5JKL9-F1
#
_entry.id   AF-A0A9D5JKL9-F1
#
_cell.length_a   1.000
_cell.length_b   1.000
_cell.length_c   1.000
_cell.angle_alpha   90.00
_cell.angle_beta   90.00
_cell.angle_gamma   90.00
#
_symmetry.space_group_name_H-M   'P 1'
#
loop_
_entity.id
_entity.type
_entity.pdbx_description
1 polymer ?
#
loop_
_entity_poly.entity_id
_entity_poly.type
_entity_poly.pdbx_seq_one_letter_code
_entity_poly.pdbx_strand_id
1 'polypeptide(L)' 'MSYSGQELIVSRIYSFDAILNFRDSGDYPARNGGCIRAGRLFRSADSHCADGRDTEISRLLRNRECW' A
#
# COMPACT_ATOMS: atom_id res chain seq x y z
N MET A 1 -9.54 -15.79 -29.69
CA MET A 1 -8.61 -14.86 -29.03
C MET A 1 -9.02 -14.78 -27.57
N SER A 2 -8.37 -15.52 -26.70
CA SER A 2 -8.72 -15.57 -25.27
C SER A 2 -7.52 -15.05 -24.51
N TYR A 3 -7.60 -13.82 -24.03
CA TYR A 3 -6.52 -13.19 -23.28
C TYR A 3 -6.41 -13.87 -21.91
N SER A 4 -5.33 -14.65 -21.76
CA SER A 4 -4.76 -15.01 -20.48
C SER A 4 -4.26 -13.76 -19.78
N GLY A 5 -4.78 -13.50 -18.59
CA GLY A 5 -4.31 -12.42 -17.73
C GLY A 5 -4.91 -12.63 -16.36
N GLN A 6 -4.26 -13.47 -15.55
CA GLN A 6 -4.51 -13.43 -14.12
C GLN A 6 -4.10 -12.03 -13.65
N GLU A 7 -5.11 -11.16 -13.50
CA GLU A 7 -4.96 -9.89 -12.82
C GLU A 7 -4.53 -10.26 -11.40
N LEU A 8 -3.22 -10.15 -11.14
CA LEU A 8 -2.71 -10.09 -9.79
C LEU A 8 -3.40 -8.86 -9.20
N ILE A 9 -4.52 -9.07 -8.50
CA ILE A 9 -5.12 -8.06 -7.64
C ILE A 9 -4.05 -7.83 -6.56
N VAL A 10 -3.11 -6.93 -6.84
CA VAL A 10 -2.13 -6.46 -5.88
C VAL A 10 -2.97 -5.72 -4.85
N SER A 11 -3.42 -6.46 -3.83
CA SER A 11 -4.25 -5.90 -2.77
C SER A 11 -3.48 -4.74 -2.15
N ARG A 12 -3.92 -3.51 -2.46
CA ARG A 12 -3.36 -2.28 -1.89
C ARG A 12 -3.74 -2.10 -0.43
N ILE A 13 -4.68 -2.90 0.06
CA ILE A 13 -5.20 -2.88 1.42
C ILE A 13 -4.46 -3.97 2.22
N TYR A 14 -3.89 -3.56 3.35
CA TYR A 14 -3.22 -4.44 4.29
C TYR A 14 -4.07 -4.53 5.57
N SER A 15 -4.18 -5.74 6.11
CA SER A 15 -4.91 -5.97 7.36
C SER A 15 -3.97 -5.82 8.54
N PHE A 16 -4.41 -5.08 9.55
CA PHE A 16 -3.74 -4.89 10.83
C PHE A 16 -4.77 -5.07 11.95
N ASP A 17 -4.31 -5.51 13.12
CA ASP A 17 -5.21 -5.75 14.26
C ASP A 17 -5.72 -4.44 14.88
N ALA A 18 -4.87 -3.40 14.92
CA ALA A 18 -5.17 -2.13 15.58
C ALA A 18 -5.38 -0.95 14.62
N ILE A 19 -5.19 -1.13 13.30
CA ILE A 19 -5.24 -0.05 12.31
C ILE A 19 -6.26 -0.38 11.23
N LEU A 20 -7.24 0.50 11.06
CA LEU A 20 -8.26 0.36 10.03
C LEU A 20 -7.87 1.06 8.71
N ASN A 21 -8.31 0.46 7.61
CA ASN A 21 -8.17 1.00 6.25
C ASN A 21 -6.72 1.36 5.88
N PHE A 22 -5.76 0.55 6.34
CA PHE A 22 -4.36 0.73 5.95
C PHE A 22 -4.17 0.35 4.48
N ARG A 23 -3.71 1.29 3.68
CA ARG A 23 -3.56 1.10 2.23
C ARG A 23 -2.39 1.85 1.63
N ASP A 24 -1.82 1.26 0.59
CA ASP A 24 -0.88 1.90 -0.31
C ASP A 24 -1.62 2.82 -1.29
N SER A 25 -1.16 4.06 -1.42
CA SER A 25 -1.65 5.04 -2.36
C SER A 25 -0.88 5.02 -3.69
N GLY A 26 -0.08 3.99 -3.94
CA GLY A 26 0.50 3.69 -5.24
C GLY A 26 -0.52 3.77 -6.38
N ASP A 27 -0.07 4.26 -7.52
CA ASP A 27 -0.83 4.52 -8.74
C ASP A 27 -1.91 5.61 -8.64
N TYR A 28 -2.05 6.29 -7.49
CA TYR A 28 -2.91 7.46 -7.43
C TYR A 28 -2.36 8.58 -8.30
N PRO A 29 -3.21 9.29 -9.06
CA PRO A 29 -2.77 10.41 -9.87
C PRO A 29 -2.25 11.53 -8.97
N ALA A 30 -1.04 11.97 -9.25
CA ALA A 30 -0.42 13.13 -8.63
C ALA A 30 -0.79 14.39 -9.42
N ARG A 31 -0.76 15.54 -8.74
CA ARG A 31 -1.12 16.84 -9.32
C ARG A 31 -0.29 17.21 -10.56
N ASN A 32 0.91 16.68 -10.69
CA ASN A 32 1.82 16.92 -11.81
C ASN A 32 1.57 16.01 -13.04
N GLY A 33 0.48 15.23 -13.05
CA GLY A 33 0.16 14.32 -14.16
C GLY A 33 0.90 12.98 -14.12
N GLY A 34 1.74 12.74 -13.10
CA GLY A 34 2.30 11.42 -12.82
C GLY A 34 1.44 10.60 -11.85
N CYS A 35 1.97 9.46 -11.41
CA CYS A 35 1.36 8.64 -10.36
C CYS A 35 2.28 8.51 -9.14
N ILE A 36 1.69 8.30 -7.96
CA ILE A 36 2.44 7.94 -6.76
C ILE A 36 3.09 6.57 -6.97
N ARG A 37 4.39 6.46 -6.69
CA ARG A 37 5.08 5.17 -6.70
C ARG A 37 4.53 4.27 -5.59
N ALA A 38 4.24 3.01 -5.92
CA ALA A 38 3.90 2.01 -4.92
C ALA A 38 4.98 1.92 -3.81
N GLY A 39 4.55 1.59 -2.60
CA GLY A 39 5.40 1.50 -1.41
C GLY A 39 5.89 2.85 -0.86
N ARG A 40 5.50 3.99 -1.47
CA ARG A 40 6.01 5.31 -1.10
C ARG A 40 5.09 6.09 -0.17
N LEU A 41 3.78 5.87 -0.26
CA LEU A 41 2.79 6.59 0.54
C LEU A 41 1.69 5.65 1.02
N PHE A 42 1.58 5.51 2.33
CA PHE A 42 0.54 4.74 2.99
C PHE A 42 -0.43 5.66 3.71
N ARG A 43 -1.69 5.23 3.82
CA ARG A 43 -2.74 5.94 4.55
C ARG A 43 -3.54 4.96 5.41
N SER A 44 -4.01 5.41 6.56
CA SER A 44 -4.99 4.73 7.41
C SER A 44 -5.96 5.74 8.05
N ALA A 45 -7.02 5.25 8.68
CA ALA A 45 -7.98 6.12 9.39
C ALA A 45 -7.49 6.51 10.80
N ASP A 46 -6.67 5.66 11.39
CA ASP A 46 -6.35 5.62 12.82
C ASP A 46 -4.87 5.22 13.05
N SER A 47 -3.96 5.85 12.30
CA SER A 47 -2.50 5.62 12.41
C SER A 47 -1.92 5.85 13.81
N HIS A 48 -2.63 6.54 14.70
CA HIS A 48 -2.23 6.78 16.08
C HIS A 48 -2.40 5.55 16.99
N CYS A 49 -3.18 4.55 16.56
CA CYS A 49 -3.32 3.27 17.25
C CYS A 49 -2.18 2.28 16.93
N ALA A 50 -1.26 2.65 16.05
CA ALA A 50 -0.18 1.78 15.60
C ALA A 50 0.74 1.38 16.76
N ASP A 51 1.05 0.09 16.85
CA ASP A 51 1.97 -0.46 17.83
C ASP A 51 3.39 -0.72 17.23
N GLY A 52 4.25 -1.38 18.02
CA GLY A 52 5.59 -1.74 17.58
C GLY A 52 5.62 -2.70 16.38
N ARG A 53 4.66 -3.63 16.30
CA ARG A 53 4.52 -4.61 15.22
C ARG A 53 4.01 -3.94 13.94
N ASP A 54 3.05 -3.04 14.05
CA ASP A 54 2.53 -2.25 12.94
C ASP A 54 3.62 -1.36 12.31
N THR A 55 4.47 -0.80 13.17
CA THR A 55 5.63 0.00 12.77
C THR A 55 6.65 -0.82 11.99
N GLU A 56 6.91 -2.06 12.42
CA GLU A 56 7.83 -2.98 11.75
C GLU A 56 7.31 -3.39 10.36
N ILE A 57 6.05 -3.80 10.27
CA ILE A 57 5.41 -4.16 9.00
C ILE A 57 5.43 -2.96 8.04
N SER A 58 5.14 -1.75 8.52
CA SER A 58 5.22 -0.53 7.71
C SER A 58 6.64 -0.26 7.18
N ARG A 59 7.70 -0.64 7.90
CA ARG A 59 9.07 -0.56 7.41
C ARG A 59 9.33 -1.60 6.32
N LEU A 60 8.88 -2.85 6.50
CA LEU A 60 9.02 -3.91 5.50
C LEU A 60 8.30 -3.56 4.19
N LEU A 61 7.10 -2.97 4.26
CA LEU A 61 6.34 -2.56 3.09
C LEU A 61 7.03 -1.43 2.31
N ARG A 62 7.70 -0.50 2.99
CA ARG A 62 8.50 0.56 2.34
C ARG A 62 9.77 0.05 1.65
N ASN A 63 10.32 -1.06 2.14
CA ASN A 63 11.57 -1.65 1.64
C ASN A 63 11.35 -2.70 0.54
N ARG A 64 10.09 -2.96 0.15
CA ARG A 64 9.81 -3.75 -1.05
C ARG A 64 10.23 -2.93 -2.26
N GLU A 65 11.44 -3.19 -2.74
CA GLU A 65 11.91 -2.65 -4.01
C GLU A 65 10.93 -3.07 -5.11
N CYS A 66 10.20 -2.08 -5.63
CA CYS A 66 9.41 -2.25 -6.84
C CYS A 66 10.40 -2.36 -7.99
N TRP A 67 10.63 -3.58 -8.47
CA TRP A 67 11.25 -3.86 -9.76
C TRP A 67 10.30 -3.49 -10.89
#